data_AF-A0A317ZLQ6-F1
#
_entry.id   AF-A0A317ZLQ6-F1
#
_cell.length_a   1.000
_cell.length_b   1.000
_cell.length_c   1.000
_cell.angle_alpha   90.00
_cell.angle_beta   90.00
_cell.angle_gamma   90.00
#
_symmetry.space_group_name_H-M   'P 1'
#
loop_
_entity.id
_entity.type
_entity.pdbx_description
1 polymer ?
#
loop_
_entity_poly.entity_id
_entity_poly.type
_entity_poly.pdbx_seq_one_letter_code
_entity_poly.pdbx_strand_id
1 'polypeptide(L)'
;MTDLARAVLKYVSAAIALGAVLWIFITLPTSVRAPLAGGMALLLVPVVTYFTTRALELGRSRENAIRLKKNQIYDDLMAGMLDMLGMGPSGKKFNAEQIRVLYADATPRLMTYGSRSVIMAWNAFRQETARDGNTHKSILFAFEDLLVALRSDLGHTGPANKRGEILGMFITDLSSILPVAKSAETRWWQIPRSR
;
A
#
# COMPACT_ATOMS: atom_id res chain seq x y z
N MET A 1 -1.45 18.78 -36.82
CA MET A 1 -0.69 20.03 -36.55
C MET A 1 -1.57 21.21 -36.11
N THR A 2 -2.89 21.19 -36.33
CA THR A 2 -3.80 22.31 -36.03
C THR A 2 -4.23 22.44 -34.56
N ASP A 3 -4.23 21.36 -33.77
CA ASP A 3 -4.62 21.40 -32.35
C ASP A 3 -3.55 21.98 -31.42
N LEU A 4 -2.28 21.70 -31.71
CA LEU A 4 -1.15 22.25 -30.98
C LEU A 4 -1.08 23.77 -31.13
N ALA A 5 -1.29 24.29 -32.35
CA ALA A 5 -1.31 25.73 -32.61
C ALA A 5 -2.45 26.45 -31.86
N ARG A 6 -3.64 25.83 -31.79
CA ARG A 6 -4.80 26.38 -31.05
C ARG A 6 -4.59 26.35 -29.53
N ALA A 7 -3.96 25.30 -29.01
CA ALA A 7 -3.62 25.21 -27.58
C ALA A 7 -2.60 26.29 -27.20
N VAL A 8 -1.50 26.40 -27.97
CA VAL A 8 -0.46 27.41 -27.75
C VAL A 8 -1.04 28.83 -27.80
N LEU A 9 -1.89 29.13 -28.78
CA LEU A 9 -2.52 30.45 -28.88
C LEU A 9 -3.38 30.80 -27.65
N LYS A 10 -4.13 29.84 -27.10
CA LYS A 10 -4.94 30.03 -25.88
C LYS A 10 -4.08 30.30 -24.65
N TYR A 11 -2.97 29.57 -24.49
CA TYR A 11 -2.06 29.77 -23.36
C TYR A 11 -1.31 31.11 -23.47
N VAL A 12 -0.88 31.48 -24.68
CA VAL A 12 -0.23 32.78 -24.94
C VAL A 12 -1.20 33.93 -24.69
N SER A 13 -2.45 33.86 -25.17
CA SER A 13 -3.45 34.90 -24.91
C SER A 13 -3.80 35.02 -23.42
N ALA A 14 -3.88 33.88 -22.70
CA ALA A 14 -4.11 33.89 -21.26
C ALA A 14 -2.93 34.50 -20.50
N ALA A 15 -1.69 34.19 -20.88
CA ALA A 15 -0.49 34.76 -20.27
C ALA A 15 -0.38 36.28 -20.49
N ILE A 16 -0.71 36.75 -21.70
CA ILE A 16 -0.75 38.19 -22.02
C ILE A 16 -1.83 38.89 -21.21
N ALA A 17 -3.03 38.33 -21.11
CA ALA A 17 -4.11 38.90 -20.31
C ALA A 17 -3.75 38.96 -18.82
N LEU A 18 -3.12 37.91 -18.29
CA LEU A 18 -2.66 37.85 -16.90
C LEU A 18 -1.56 38.89 -16.64
N GLY A 19 -0.60 39.02 -17.57
CA GLY A 19 0.45 40.02 -17.52
C GLY A 19 -0.07 41.46 -17.57
N ALA A 20 -1.07 41.73 -18.42
CA ALA A 20 -1.71 43.04 -18.51
C ALA A 20 -2.44 43.42 -17.21
N VAL A 21 -3.16 42.47 -16.60
CA VAL A 21 -3.84 42.68 -15.32
C VAL A 21 -2.84 42.97 -14.19
N LEU A 22 -1.73 42.22 -14.13
CA LEU A 22 -0.66 42.46 -13.16
C LEU A 22 0.03 43.81 -13.39
N TRP A 23 0.24 44.20 -14.64
CA TRP A 23 0.85 45.49 -14.98
C TRP A 23 -0.03 46.67 -14.56
N ILE A 24 -1.33 46.62 -14.88
CA ILE A 24 -2.32 47.61 -14.44
C ILE A 24 -2.34 47.69 -12.90
N PHE A 25 -2.29 46.54 -12.22
CA PHE A 25 -2.28 46.49 -10.76
C PHE A 25 -1.04 47.16 -10.14
N ILE A 26 0.13 47.00 -10.73
CA ILE A 26 1.38 47.63 -10.28
C ILE A 26 1.38 49.15 -10.53
N THR A 27 0.66 49.63 -11.54
CA THR A 27 0.54 51.07 -11.83
C THR A 27 -0.43 51.82 -10.91
N LEU A 28 -1.27 51.12 -10.13
CA LEU A 28 -2.24 51.75 -9.21
C LEU A 28 -1.57 52.44 -8.01
N PRO A 29 -2.13 53.55 -7.48
CA PRO A 29 -1.63 54.20 -6.27
C PRO A 29 -1.60 53.27 -5.05
N THR A 30 -0.61 53.42 -4.18
CA THR A 30 -0.39 52.59 -2.98
C THR A 30 -1.58 52.59 -2.01
N SER A 31 -2.33 53.69 -1.91
CA SER A 31 -3.54 53.83 -1.09
C SER A 31 -4.71 52.94 -1.54
N VAL A 32 -4.79 52.63 -2.84
CA VAL A 32 -5.87 51.84 -3.44
C VAL A 32 -5.44 50.39 -3.63
N ARG A 33 -4.14 50.16 -3.88
CA ARG A 33 -3.55 48.84 -4.13
C ARG A 33 -3.68 47.89 -2.94
N ALA A 34 -3.40 48.36 -1.71
CA ALA A 34 -3.42 47.51 -0.52
C ALA A 34 -4.83 46.98 -0.14
N PRO A 35 -5.89 47.82 -0.10
CA PRO A 35 -7.26 47.33 0.13
C PRO A 35 -7.75 46.38 -0.97
N LEU A 36 -7.45 46.67 -2.24
CA LEU A 36 -7.81 45.80 -3.37
C LEU A 36 -7.08 44.46 -3.31
N ALA A 37 -5.78 44.45 -2.98
CA ALA A 37 -5.03 43.21 -2.77
C ALA A 37 -5.67 42.37 -1.66
N GLY A 38 -6.04 43.00 -0.54
CA GLY A 38 -6.70 42.33 0.58
C GLY A 38 -8.05 41.72 0.21
N GLY A 39 -8.91 42.47 -0.49
CA GLY A 39 -10.21 41.97 -0.95
C GLY A 39 -10.08 40.84 -1.98
N MET A 40 -9.15 40.96 -2.93
CA MET A 40 -8.88 39.91 -3.91
C MET A 40 -8.32 38.65 -3.24
N ALA A 41 -7.40 38.80 -2.28
CA ALA A 41 -6.88 37.67 -1.52
C ALA A 41 -7.99 36.98 -0.70
N LEU A 42 -8.89 37.74 -0.08
CA LEU A 42 -10.00 37.20 0.69
C LEU A 42 -10.94 36.32 -0.17
N LEU A 43 -11.14 36.68 -1.44
CA LEU A 43 -11.95 35.90 -2.37
C LEU A 43 -11.17 34.74 -3.02
N LEU A 44 -9.91 34.96 -3.38
CA LEU A 44 -9.10 33.96 -4.10
C LEU A 44 -8.61 32.82 -3.19
N VAL A 45 -8.21 33.13 -1.94
CA VAL A 45 -7.65 32.13 -1.02
C VAL A 45 -8.62 30.97 -0.76
N PRO A 46 -9.91 31.19 -0.43
CA PRO A 46 -10.87 30.10 -0.24
C PRO A 46 -11.09 29.28 -1.51
N VAL A 47 -11.13 29.92 -2.68
CA VAL A 47 -11.34 29.24 -3.96
C VAL A 47 -10.17 28.31 -4.28
N VAL A 48 -8.94 28.82 -4.22
CA VAL A 48 -7.73 28.02 -4.44
C VAL A 48 -7.66 26.88 -3.41
N THR A 49 -7.89 27.19 -2.13
CA THR A 49 -7.89 26.19 -1.04
C THR A 49 -8.91 25.08 -1.28
N TYR A 50 -10.12 25.41 -1.72
CA TYR A 50 -11.16 24.43 -2.03
C TYR A 50 -10.72 23.51 -3.17
N PHE A 51 -10.22 24.06 -4.28
CA PHE A 51 -9.78 23.26 -5.42
C PHE A 51 -8.59 22.36 -5.10
N THR A 52 -7.59 22.88 -4.37
CA THR A 52 -6.44 22.07 -3.95
C THR A 52 -6.87 20.96 -2.98
N THR A 53 -7.71 21.29 -2.01
CA THR A 53 -8.22 20.31 -1.04
C THR A 53 -9.01 19.22 -1.75
N ARG A 54 -9.91 19.61 -2.66
CA ARG A 54 -10.72 18.68 -3.44
C ARG A 54 -9.85 17.76 -4.30
N ALA A 55 -8.84 18.31 -4.99
CA ALA A 55 -7.92 17.51 -5.79
C ALA A 55 -7.15 16.48 -4.95
N LEU A 56 -6.67 16.87 -3.76
CA LEU A 56 -6.00 15.96 -2.83
C LEU A 56 -6.96 14.90 -2.27
N GLU A 57 -8.20 15.26 -1.93
CA GLU A 57 -9.25 14.34 -1.47
C GLU A 57 -9.62 13.29 -2.52
N LEU A 58 -9.71 13.68 -3.80
CA LEU A 58 -9.97 12.75 -4.90
C LEU A 58 -8.86 11.72 -5.05
N GLY A 59 -7.59 12.13 -4.89
CA GLY A 59 -6.46 11.20 -4.87
C GLY A 59 -6.54 10.23 -3.68
N ARG A 60 -6.73 10.77 -2.48
CA ARG A 60 -6.83 10.00 -1.24
C ARG A 60 -8.00 9.04 -1.22
N SER A 61 -9.17 9.43 -1.72
CA SER A 61 -10.36 8.56 -1.74
C SER A 61 -10.18 7.35 -2.66
N ARG A 62 -9.54 7.51 -3.82
CA ARG A 62 -9.17 6.41 -4.71
C ARG A 62 -8.18 5.46 -4.06
N GLU A 63 -7.13 6.01 -3.45
CA GLU A 63 -6.12 5.22 -2.76
C GLU A 63 -6.73 4.46 -1.58
N ASN A 64 -7.58 5.10 -0.78
CA ASN A 64 -8.29 4.47 0.32
C ASN A 64 -9.24 3.37 -0.15
N ALA A 65 -9.98 3.57 -1.24
CA ALA A 65 -10.85 2.55 -1.82
C ALA A 65 -10.05 1.33 -2.32
N ILE A 66 -8.87 1.56 -2.91
CA ILE A 66 -7.96 0.49 -3.34
C ILE A 66 -7.35 -0.22 -2.13
N ARG A 67 -6.89 0.52 -1.11
CA ARG A 67 -6.35 -0.04 0.13
C ARG A 67 -7.38 -0.90 0.86
N LEU A 68 -8.63 -0.44 0.96
CA LEU A 68 -9.70 -1.20 1.61
C LEU A 68 -9.96 -2.53 0.88
N LYS A 69 -10.03 -2.50 -0.46
CA LYS A 69 -10.16 -3.72 -1.26
C LYS A 69 -8.94 -4.65 -1.13
N LYS A 70 -7.72 -4.08 -1.13
CA LYS A 70 -6.49 -4.85 -0.91
C LYS A 70 -6.49 -5.55 0.45
N ASN A 71 -6.84 -4.83 1.51
CA ASN A 71 -6.93 -5.39 2.86
C ASN A 71 -7.89 -6.58 2.88
N GLN A 72 -9.11 -6.41 2.37
CA GLN A 72 -10.08 -7.50 2.32
C GLN A 72 -9.55 -8.71 1.54
N ILE A 73 -8.98 -8.49 0.35
CA ILE A 73 -8.43 -9.57 -0.48
C ILE A 73 -7.29 -10.30 0.24
N TYR A 74 -6.43 -9.57 0.94
CA TYR A 74 -5.28 -10.15 1.64
C TYR A 74 -5.69 -10.84 2.93
N ASP A 75 -6.68 -10.34 3.65
CA ASP A 75 -7.25 -10.99 4.84
C ASP A 75 -7.89 -12.32 4.45
N ASP A 76 -8.71 -12.34 3.39
CA ASP A 76 -9.35 -13.56 2.87
C ASP A 76 -8.30 -14.57 2.38
N LEU A 77 -7.26 -14.09 1.68
CA LEU A 77 -6.16 -14.92 1.22
C LEU A 77 -5.38 -15.52 2.40
N MET A 78 -5.00 -14.70 3.38
CA MET A 78 -4.27 -15.16 4.56
C MET A 78 -5.06 -16.19 5.34
N ALA A 79 -6.36 -15.95 5.59
CA ALA A 79 -7.23 -16.89 6.28
C ALA A 79 -7.29 -18.23 5.54
N GLY A 80 -7.56 -18.21 4.23
CA GLY A 80 -7.61 -19.42 3.42
C GLY A 80 -6.28 -20.18 3.35
N MET A 81 -5.15 -19.46 3.34
CA MET A 81 -3.82 -20.07 3.37
C MET A 81 -3.50 -20.68 4.73
N LEU A 82 -3.88 -20.03 5.84
CA LEU A 82 -3.73 -20.60 7.17
C LEU A 82 -4.61 -21.84 7.33
N ASP A 83 -5.85 -21.82 6.85
CA ASP A 83 -6.73 -22.99 6.85
C ASP A 83 -6.19 -24.13 5.97
N MET A 84 -5.54 -23.81 4.84
CA MET A 84 -4.83 -24.80 4.03
C MET A 84 -3.72 -25.51 4.81
N LEU A 85 -3.00 -24.76 5.67
CA LEU A 85 -1.98 -25.31 6.54
C LEU A 85 -2.55 -25.92 7.84
N GLY A 86 -3.88 -25.86 8.05
CA GLY A 86 -4.56 -26.34 9.26
C GLY A 86 -4.38 -25.43 10.48
N MET A 87 -3.94 -24.19 10.27
CA MET A 87 -3.65 -23.18 11.30
C MET A 87 -4.62 -21.99 11.28
N GLY A 88 -5.63 -22.04 10.41
CA GLY A 88 -6.55 -20.94 10.21
C GLY A 88 -7.76 -20.94 11.14
N PRO A 89 -8.56 -19.86 11.09
CA PRO A 89 -9.69 -19.65 12.00
C PRO A 89 -10.80 -20.70 11.84
N SER A 90 -10.86 -21.43 10.72
CA SER A 90 -11.85 -22.49 10.51
C SER A 90 -11.57 -23.76 11.33
N GLY A 91 -10.34 -23.91 11.86
CA GLY A 91 -9.91 -25.08 12.62
C GLY A 91 -9.85 -26.38 11.82
N LYS A 92 -9.98 -26.32 10.48
CA LYS A 92 -9.97 -27.50 9.59
C LYS A 92 -8.94 -27.33 8.49
N LYS A 93 -8.16 -28.39 8.24
CA LYS A 93 -7.27 -28.45 7.09
C LYS A 93 -8.11 -28.56 5.81
N PHE A 94 -7.86 -27.68 4.84
CA PHE A 94 -8.56 -27.74 3.56
C PHE A 94 -8.38 -29.09 2.85
N ASN A 95 -9.45 -29.57 2.23
CA ASN A 95 -9.40 -30.69 1.30
C ASN A 95 -8.84 -30.25 -0.07
N ALA A 96 -8.52 -31.21 -0.95
CA ALA A 96 -7.93 -30.92 -2.24
C ALA A 96 -8.77 -29.98 -3.12
N GLU A 97 -10.11 -30.08 -3.05
CA GLU A 97 -11.01 -29.20 -3.82
C GLU A 97 -11.03 -27.78 -3.26
N GLN A 98 -11.01 -27.60 -1.94
CA GLN A 98 -10.92 -26.29 -1.30
C GLN A 98 -9.59 -25.58 -1.62
N ILE A 99 -8.49 -26.33 -1.71
CA ILE A 99 -7.19 -25.79 -2.14
C ILE A 99 -7.24 -25.32 -3.60
N ARG A 100 -7.87 -26.09 -4.49
CA ARG A 100 -8.06 -25.69 -5.90
C ARG A 100 -8.90 -24.42 -6.00
N VAL A 101 -9.98 -24.32 -5.24
CA VAL A 101 -10.83 -23.12 -5.19
C VAL A 101 -10.03 -21.92 -4.68
N LEU A 102 -9.26 -22.08 -3.60
CA LEU A 102 -8.40 -21.02 -3.08
C LEU A 102 -7.44 -20.50 -4.15
N TYR A 103 -6.76 -21.38 -4.90
CA TYR A 103 -5.84 -20.96 -5.96
C TYR A 103 -6.53 -20.30 -7.14
N ALA A 104 -7.69 -20.81 -7.56
CA ALA A 104 -8.49 -20.26 -8.65
C ALA A 104 -9.00 -18.85 -8.33
N ASP A 105 -9.34 -18.60 -7.06
CA ASP A 105 -9.89 -17.34 -6.58
C ASP A 105 -8.79 -16.32 -6.22
N ALA A 106 -7.68 -16.78 -5.61
CA ALA A 106 -6.55 -15.94 -5.25
C ALA A 106 -5.81 -15.37 -6.47
N THR A 107 -5.59 -16.18 -7.52
CA THR A 107 -4.73 -15.79 -8.64
C THR A 107 -5.24 -14.53 -9.38
N PRO A 108 -6.51 -14.42 -9.80
CA PRO A 108 -7.02 -13.22 -10.48
C PRO A 108 -6.99 -11.97 -9.60
N ARG A 109 -7.26 -12.13 -8.30
CA ARG A 109 -7.26 -11.02 -7.35
C ARG A 109 -5.84 -10.50 -7.10
N LEU A 110 -4.87 -11.39 -6.94
CA LEU A 110 -3.46 -11.03 -6.85
C LEU A 110 -2.91 -10.41 -8.13
N MET A 111 -3.36 -10.85 -9.31
CA MET A 111 -2.98 -10.21 -10.57
C MET A 111 -3.54 -8.78 -10.70
N THR A 112 -4.72 -8.52 -10.14
CA THR A 112 -5.38 -7.22 -10.25
C THR A 112 -4.87 -6.22 -9.21
N TYR A 113 -4.64 -6.66 -7.98
CA TYR A 113 -4.36 -5.77 -6.84
C TYR A 113 -2.99 -5.99 -6.19
N GLY A 114 -2.33 -7.12 -6.46
CA GLY A 114 -1.01 -7.45 -5.91
C GLY A 114 0.11 -6.61 -6.53
N SER A 115 1.08 -6.19 -5.72
CA SER A 115 2.34 -5.68 -6.26
C SER A 115 3.20 -6.80 -6.83
N ARG A 116 4.22 -6.40 -7.59
CA ARG A 116 5.19 -7.33 -8.19
C ARG A 116 5.83 -8.27 -7.16
N SER A 117 6.16 -7.78 -5.97
CA SER A 117 6.75 -8.62 -4.89
C SER A 117 5.78 -9.69 -4.43
N VAL A 118 4.50 -9.35 -4.25
CA VAL A 118 3.44 -10.28 -3.86
C VAL A 118 3.23 -11.35 -4.94
N ILE A 119 3.17 -10.96 -6.20
CA ILE A 119 3.01 -11.90 -7.32
C ILE A 119 4.19 -12.88 -7.40
N MET A 120 5.42 -12.38 -7.21
CA MET A 120 6.62 -13.24 -7.19
C MET A 120 6.60 -14.21 -6.01
N ALA A 121 6.27 -13.73 -4.81
CA ALA A 121 6.18 -14.58 -3.63
C ALA A 121 5.06 -15.63 -3.74
N TRP A 122 3.91 -15.27 -4.33
CA TRP A 122 2.82 -16.20 -4.61
C TRP A 122 3.23 -17.30 -5.58
N ASN A 123 3.95 -16.93 -6.65
CA ASN A 123 4.46 -17.90 -7.61
C ASN A 123 5.48 -18.85 -6.96
N ALA A 124 6.39 -18.34 -6.14
CA ALA A 124 7.34 -19.16 -5.39
C ALA A 124 6.60 -20.14 -4.46
N PHE A 125 5.62 -19.65 -3.71
CA PHE A 125 4.79 -20.48 -2.85
C PHE A 125 4.09 -21.62 -3.62
N ARG A 126 3.41 -21.32 -4.74
CA ARG A 126 2.76 -22.36 -5.54
C ARG A 126 3.73 -23.37 -6.14
N GLN A 127 4.94 -22.94 -6.49
CA GLN A 127 5.98 -23.85 -6.99
C GLN A 127 6.45 -24.79 -5.88
N GLU A 128 6.66 -24.30 -4.66
CA GLU A 128 7.07 -25.14 -3.55
C GLU A 128 5.96 -26.11 -3.09
N THR A 129 4.68 -25.73 -3.22
CA THR A 129 3.56 -26.64 -2.91
C THR A 129 3.30 -27.68 -4.00
N ALA A 130 3.67 -27.42 -5.25
CA ALA A 130 3.47 -28.33 -6.38
C ALA A 130 4.62 -29.33 -6.61
N ARG A 131 5.78 -29.13 -5.97
CA ARG A 131 6.93 -30.02 -6.10
C ARG A 131 6.78 -31.26 -5.20
N ASP A 132 6.80 -32.43 -5.82
CA ASP A 132 6.88 -33.71 -5.11
C ASP A 132 8.21 -33.84 -4.36
N GLY A 133 8.17 -34.30 -3.10
CA GLY A 133 9.36 -34.54 -2.26
C GLY A 133 9.84 -33.36 -1.42
N ASN A 134 9.14 -32.22 -1.42
CA ASN A 134 9.51 -31.07 -0.60
C ASN A 134 9.28 -31.29 0.90
N THR A 135 10.23 -30.80 1.71
CA THR A 135 10.08 -30.82 3.18
C THR A 135 9.04 -29.77 3.59
N HIS A 136 8.15 -30.09 4.54
CA HIS A 136 7.16 -29.15 5.11
C HIS A 136 7.77 -27.77 5.47
N LYS A 137 9.04 -27.74 5.85
CA LYS A 137 9.80 -26.51 6.14
C LYS A 137 9.90 -25.55 4.95
N SER A 138 10.14 -26.05 3.75
CA SER A 138 10.29 -25.23 2.53
C SER A 138 8.99 -24.50 2.18
N ILE A 139 7.85 -25.17 2.34
CA ILE A 139 6.51 -24.61 2.11
C ILE A 139 6.20 -23.54 3.16
N LEU A 140 6.51 -23.79 4.44
CA LEU A 140 6.33 -22.81 5.52
C LEU A 140 7.16 -21.55 5.27
N PHE A 141 8.39 -21.71 4.80
CA PHE A 141 9.29 -20.63 4.45
C PHE A 141 8.80 -19.81 3.26
N ALA A 142 8.33 -20.46 2.18
CA ALA A 142 7.72 -19.76 1.07
C ALA A 142 6.42 -19.05 1.47
N PHE A 143 5.67 -19.60 2.43
CA PHE A 143 4.49 -18.96 3.01
C PHE A 143 4.86 -17.69 3.79
N GLU A 144 5.92 -17.75 4.61
CA GLU A 144 6.42 -16.58 5.33
C GLU A 144 6.86 -15.47 4.37
N ASP A 145 7.57 -15.81 3.29
CA ASP A 145 8.01 -14.84 2.28
C ASP A 145 6.81 -14.13 1.62
N LEU A 146 5.72 -14.87 1.41
CA LEU A 146 4.46 -14.29 0.94
C LEU A 146 3.82 -13.35 1.97
N LEU A 147 3.78 -13.73 3.25
CA LEU A 147 3.24 -12.87 4.32
C LEU A 147 4.05 -11.57 4.46
N VAL A 148 5.38 -11.64 4.35
CA VAL A 148 6.26 -10.45 4.32
C VAL A 148 5.93 -9.57 3.10
N ALA A 149 5.76 -10.17 1.92
CA ALA A 149 5.43 -9.42 0.71
C ALA A 149 4.07 -8.72 0.80
N LEU A 150 3.05 -9.41 1.32
CA LEU A 150 1.71 -8.84 1.56
C LEU A 150 1.78 -7.67 2.55
N ARG A 151 2.48 -7.86 3.68
CA ARG A 151 2.69 -6.81 4.69
C ARG A 151 3.39 -5.58 4.11
N SER A 152 4.43 -5.80 3.31
CA SER A 152 5.14 -4.71 2.63
C SER A 152 4.25 -3.99 1.62
N ASP A 153 3.36 -4.70 0.91
CA ASP A 153 2.42 -4.10 -0.05
C ASP A 153 1.36 -3.21 0.62
N LEU A 154 1.00 -3.53 1.87
CA LEU A 154 0.09 -2.71 2.68
C LEU A 154 0.76 -1.47 3.29
N GLY A 155 2.06 -1.26 3.05
CA GLY A 155 2.80 -0.10 3.53
C GLY A 155 3.47 -0.31 4.89
N HIS A 156 3.47 -1.53 5.44
CA HIS A 156 4.22 -1.85 6.64
C HIS A 156 5.69 -2.15 6.30
N THR A 157 6.42 -1.10 5.93
CA THR A 157 7.88 -1.13 5.74
C THR A 157 8.56 -0.98 7.10
N GLY A 158 8.81 -2.11 7.77
CA GLY A 158 9.56 -2.19 9.02
C GLY A 158 10.96 -2.79 8.82
N PRO A 159 11.75 -2.95 9.90
CA PRO A 159 12.97 -3.76 9.88
C PRO A 159 12.65 -5.14 9.28
N ALA A 160 13.56 -5.68 8.48
CA ALA A 160 13.38 -7.02 7.91
C ALA A 160 13.15 -8.02 9.06
N ASN A 161 11.97 -8.62 9.10
CA ASN A 161 11.64 -9.65 10.07
C ASN A 161 12.65 -10.80 9.90
N LYS A 162 13.15 -11.33 11.03
CA LYS A 162 14.02 -12.50 10.99
C LYS A 162 13.21 -13.71 10.53
N ARG A 163 13.87 -14.68 9.89
CA ARG A 163 13.23 -15.93 9.47
C ARG A 163 12.53 -16.59 10.66
N GLY A 164 11.26 -16.93 10.51
CA GLY A 164 10.43 -17.51 11.55
C GLY A 164 9.73 -16.52 12.49
N GLU A 165 9.99 -15.22 12.41
CA GLU A 165 9.38 -14.24 13.32
C GLU A 165 7.88 -14.06 13.05
N ILE A 166 7.45 -14.09 11.77
CA ILE A 166 6.02 -14.04 11.43
C ILE A 166 5.39 -15.41 11.69
N LEU A 167 6.05 -16.50 11.27
CA LEU A 167 5.53 -17.85 11.47
C LEU A 167 5.37 -18.21 12.96
N GLY A 168 6.19 -17.64 13.85
CA GLY A 168 6.10 -17.84 15.29
C GLY A 168 4.81 -17.33 15.92
N MET A 169 4.04 -16.49 15.21
CA MET A 169 2.69 -16.09 15.65
C MET A 169 1.64 -17.19 15.46
N PHE A 170 1.90 -18.15 14.57
CA PHE A 170 0.96 -19.22 14.20
C PHE A 170 1.41 -20.60 14.68
N ILE A 171 2.73 -20.81 14.86
CA ILE A 171 3.31 -22.10 15.25
C ILE A 171 4.03 -21.93 16.59
N THR A 172 3.44 -22.49 17.65
CA THR A 172 4.00 -22.46 19.01
C THR A 172 5.36 -23.17 19.11
N ASP A 173 5.61 -24.21 18.30
CA ASP A 173 6.83 -25.05 18.35
C ASP A 173 7.87 -24.74 17.25
N LEU A 174 7.93 -23.49 16.77
CA LEU A 174 8.83 -23.12 15.67
C LEU A 174 10.33 -23.36 15.99
N SER A 175 10.70 -23.34 17.28
CA SER A 175 12.03 -23.63 17.80
C SER A 175 12.51 -25.07 17.55
N SER A 176 11.59 -26.01 17.31
CA SER A 176 11.91 -27.40 16.94
C SER A 176 12.24 -27.57 15.45
N ILE A 177 11.80 -26.61 14.62
CA ILE A 177 11.89 -26.66 13.15
C ILE A 177 13.08 -25.84 12.64
N LEU A 178 13.42 -24.75 13.33
CA LEU A 178 14.60 -23.93 13.06
C LEU A 178 15.74 -24.35 14.01
N PRO A 179 16.97 -24.58 13.54
CA PRO A 179 18.12 -24.45 14.44
C PRO A 179 18.10 -22.98 14.85
N VAL A 180 17.70 -22.71 16.09
CA VAL A 180 17.71 -21.38 16.67
C VAL A 180 19.12 -20.85 16.45
N ALA A 181 19.29 -19.92 15.51
CA ALA A 181 20.46 -19.07 15.49
C ALA A 181 20.39 -18.35 16.82
N LYS A 182 21.19 -18.84 17.77
CA LYS A 182 21.33 -18.43 19.17
C LYS A 182 20.69 -17.07 19.34
N SER A 183 19.51 -17.07 19.97
CA SER A 183 18.81 -15.85 20.34
C SER A 183 19.86 -14.88 20.86
N ALA A 184 19.98 -13.74 20.18
CA ALA A 184 20.73 -12.62 20.69
C ALA A 184 20.02 -12.20 21.98
N GLU A 185 20.42 -12.85 23.05
CA GLU A 185 20.24 -12.48 24.42
C GLU A 185 20.85 -11.10 24.59
N THR A 186 20.13 -10.04 24.22
CA THR A 186 20.27 -8.72 24.84
C THR A 186 19.22 -7.71 24.38
N ARG A 187 18.42 -7.27 25.36
CA ARG A 187 17.89 -5.89 25.53
C ARG A 187 16.92 -5.32 24.48
N TRP A 188 15.65 -5.72 24.54
CA TRP A 188 14.57 -4.83 24.07
C TRP A 188 13.29 -4.82 24.93
N TRP A 189 13.25 -5.57 26.04
CA TRP A 189 12.15 -5.55 27.02
C TRP A 189 12.49 -4.88 28.35
N GLN A 190 13.21 -3.75 28.32
CA GLN A 190 13.17 -2.80 29.44
C GLN A 190 12.20 -1.69 29.08
N ILE A 191 10.90 -1.96 29.22
CA ILE A 191 9.92 -0.89 29.38
C ILE A 191 10.15 -0.33 30.79
N PRO A 192 10.62 0.91 30.96
CA PRO A 192 10.69 1.48 32.29
C PRO A 192 9.27 1.60 32.82
N ARG A 193 8.94 0.82 33.86
CA ARG A 193 7.75 1.09 34.65
C ARG A 193 8.00 2.42 35.36
N SER A 194 7.41 3.49 34.83
CA SER A 194 7.30 4.76 35.53
C SER A 194 6.56 4.48 36.85
N ARG A 195 7.24 4.76 37.97
CA ARG A 195 6.58 4.97 39.26
C ARG A 195 5.85 6.30 39.23
#